data_AF-A0A1Z5IP47-F1
#
_entry.id   AF-A0A1Z5IP47-F1
#
_cell.length_a   1.000
_cell.length_b   1.000
_cell.length_c   1.000
_cell.angle_alpha   90.00
_cell.angle_beta   90.00
_cell.angle_gamma   90.00
#
_symmetry.space_group_name_H-M   'P 1'
#
loop_
_entity.id
_entity.type
_entity.pdbx_description
1 polymer ?
#
loop_
_entity_poly.entity_id
_entity_poly.type
_entity_poly.pdbx_seq_one_letter_code
_entity_poly.pdbx_strand_id
1 'polypeptide(L)' 'MEQEVSGIAEKIIQYQKKHNLTDTELALNLHITVERLHNIKSMESNPTSEETAVLNHFIGVN' A
#
# COMPACT_ATOMS: atom_id res chain seq x y z
N MET A 1 9.05 6.56 16.41
CA MET A 1 9.12 6.34 14.96
C MET A 1 7.92 5.49 14.54
N GLU A 2 6.70 6.00 14.76
CA GLU A 2 5.43 5.28 14.51
C GLU A 2 4.63 5.89 13.35
N GLN A 3 5.12 6.98 12.75
CA GLN A 3 4.37 7.75 11.76
C GLN A 3 4.51 7.23 10.32
N GLU A 4 5.55 6.45 10.00
CA GLU A 4 5.81 6.03 8.61
C GLU A 4 4.92 4.87 8.15
N VAL A 5 4.69 3.87 9.02
CA VAL A 5 3.87 2.69 8.70
C VAL A 5 2.39 3.05 8.61
N SER A 6 1.92 3.88 9.55
CA SER A 6 0.53 4.38 9.57
C SER A 6 0.21 5.22 8.33
N GLY A 7 1.19 5.97 7.81
CA GLY A 7 1.00 6.77 6.60
C GLY A 7 0.81 5.95 5.32
N ILE A 8 1.49 4.81 5.18
CA ILE A 8 1.39 3.97 3.97
C ILE A 8 0.04 3.26 3.89
N ALA A 9 -0.44 2.68 5.00
CA ALA A 9 -1.74 2.03 5.04
C ALA A 9 -2.87 3.02 4.69
N GLU A 10 -2.82 4.23 5.24
CA GLU A 10 -3.78 5.28 4.90
C GLU A 10 -3.70 5.69 3.41
N LYS A 11 -2.49 5.90 2.88
CA LYS A 11 -2.27 6.22 1.47
C LYS A 11 -2.85 5.16 0.54
N ILE A 12 -2.66 3.87 0.85
CA ILE A 12 -3.24 2.75 0.11
C ILE A 12 -4.75 2.87 0.07
N ILE A 13 -5.39 3.04 1.24
CA ILE A 13 -6.85 3.16 1.35
C ILE A 13 -7.38 4.36 0.56
N GLN A 14 -6.72 5.51 0.66
CA GLN A 14 -7.11 6.72 -0.07
C GLN A 14 -6.97 6.55 -1.58
N TYR A 15 -5.88 5.91 -2.04
CA TYR A 15 -5.68 5.63 -3.46
C TYR A 15 -6.74 4.67 -4.01
N GLN A 16 -7.04 3.58 -3.29
CA GLN A 16 -8.11 2.65 -3.65
C GLN A 16 -9.46 3.35 -3.75
N LYS A 17 -9.81 4.20 -2.78
CA LYS A 17 -11.05 4.98 -2.81
C LYS A 17 -11.09 5.97 -3.98
N LYS A 18 -10.00 6.68 -4.24
CA LYS A 18 -9.91 7.69 -5.30
C LYS A 18 -10.04 7.07 -6.69
N HIS A 19 -9.46 5.89 -6.90
CA HIS A 19 -9.43 5.19 -8.18
C HIS A 19 -10.49 4.07 -8.28
N ASN A 20 -11.31 3.90 -7.24
CA ASN A 20 -12.31 2.84 -7.11
C ASN A 20 -11.74 1.43 -7.37
N LEU A 21 -10.52 1.17 -6.87
CA LEU A 21 -9.78 -0.07 -7.06
C LEU A 21 -10.05 -1.05 -5.90
N THR A 22 -10.17 -2.32 -6.25
CA THR A 22 -10.17 -3.42 -5.28
C THR A 22 -8.76 -3.73 -4.77
N ASP A 23 -8.66 -4.49 -3.67
CA ASP A 23 -7.38 -5.02 -3.17
C ASP A 23 -6.69 -5.91 -4.21
N THR A 24 -7.48 -6.72 -4.94
CA THR A 24 -6.98 -7.57 -6.02
C THR A 24 -6.36 -6.75 -7.15
N GLU A 25 -7.05 -5.70 -7.61
CA GLU A 25 -6.54 -4.84 -8.69
C GLU A 25 -5.30 -4.08 -8.27
N LEU A 26 -5.28 -3.52 -7.05
CA LEU A 26 -4.11 -2.81 -6.57
C LEU A 26 -2.90 -3.74 -6.39
N ALA A 27 -3.10 -4.90 -5.79
CA ALA A 27 -2.04 -5.90 -5.61
C ALA A 27 -1.47 -6.37 -6.97
N LEU A 28 -2.35 -6.58 -7.96
CA LEU A 28 -1.93 -6.92 -9.33
C LEU A 28 -1.04 -5.82 -9.95
N ASN A 29 -1.43 -4.56 -9.82
CA ASN A 29 -0.65 -3.44 -10.36
C ASN A 29 0.71 -3.25 -9.66
N LEU A 30 0.78 -3.56 -8.36
CA LEU A 30 2.00 -3.49 -7.56
C LEU A 30 2.89 -4.74 -7.70
N HIS A 31 2.43 -5.75 -8.42
CA HIS A 31 3.07 -7.07 -8.51
C HIS A 31 3.34 -7.71 -7.14
N ILE A 32 2.41 -7.53 -6.18
CA ILE A 32 2.44 -8.19 -4.87
C ILE A 32 1.20 -9.08 -4.70
N THR A 33 1.22 -9.96 -3.70
CA THR A 33 0.04 -10.77 -3.38
C THR A 33 -1.02 -9.93 -2.67
N VAL A 34 -2.29 -10.29 -2.85
CA VAL A 34 -3.43 -9.67 -2.17
C VAL A 34 -3.26 -9.76 -0.65
N GLU A 35 -2.81 -10.92 -0.16
CA GLU A 35 -2.49 -11.13 1.26
C GLU A 35 -1.39 -10.17 1.75
N ARG A 36 -0.32 -9.96 0.98
CA ARG A 36 0.73 -9.02 1.35
C ARG A 36 0.20 -7.59 1.45
N LEU A 37 -0.64 -7.17 0.49
CA LEU A 37 -1.30 -5.87 0.53
C LEU A 37 -2.22 -5.74 1.77
N HIS A 38 -2.99 -6.78 2.10
CA HIS A 38 -3.83 -6.80 3.30
C HIS A 38 -3.01 -6.66 4.58
N ASN A 39 -1.91 -7.40 4.71
CA ASN A 39 -1.05 -7.34 5.90
C ASN A 39 -0.48 -5.93 6.12
N ILE A 40 -0.09 -5.26 5.04
CA ILE A 40 0.40 -3.86 5.09
C ILE A 40 -0.75 -2.91 5.44
N LYS A 41 -1.92 -3.07 4.81
CA LYS A 41 -3.10 -2.22 5.02
C LYS A 41 -3.67 -2.34 6.43
N SER A 42 -3.64 -3.53 7.01
CA SER A 42 -4.09 -3.84 8.37
C SER A 42 -3.04 -3.52 9.44
N MET A 43 -1.85 -3.04 9.04
CA MET A 43 -0.70 -2.82 9.94
C MET A 43 -0.24 -4.10 10.66
N GLU A 44 -0.56 -5.28 10.13
CA GLU A 44 -0.09 -6.58 10.63
C GLU A 44 1.37 -6.84 10.26
N SER A 45 1.86 -6.20 9.20
CA SER A 45 3.25 -6.29 8.77
C SER A 45 3.74 -4.96 8.23
N ASN A 46 4.98 -4.61 8.57
CA ASN A 46 5.63 -3.45 7.97
C ASN A 46 6.05 -3.80 6.53
N PRO A 47 5.79 -2.90 5.57
CA PRO A 47 6.36 -3.03 4.24
C PRO A 47 7.89 -2.95 4.32
N THR A 48 8.57 -3.70 3.46
CA THR A 48 10.01 -3.56 3.26
C THR A 48 10.34 -2.20 2.63
N SER A 49 11.61 -1.80 2.66
CA SER A 49 12.06 -0.56 2.02
C SER A 49 11.75 -0.54 0.51
N GLU A 50 11.82 -1.69 -0.15
CA GLU A 50 11.53 -1.83 -1.58
C GLU A 50 10.02 -1.69 -1.86
N GLU A 51 9.17 -2.39 -1.10
CA GLU A 51 7.71 -2.26 -1.21
C GLU A 51 7.25 -0.84 -0.91
N THR A 52 7.87 -0.19 0.07
CA THR A 52 7.61 1.21 0.42
C THR A 52 7.93 2.13 -0.75
N ALA A 53 9.05 1.90 -1.44
CA ALA A 53 9.42 2.66 -2.62
C ALA A 53 8.42 2.45 -3.77
N VAL A 54 8.05 1.20 -4.05
CA VAL A 54 7.05 0.86 -5.08
C VAL A 54 5.69 1.48 -4.77
N LEU A 55 5.22 1.36 -3.53
CA LEU A 55 3.94 1.93 -3.08
C LEU A 55 3.93 3.45 -3.19
N ASN A 56 4.98 4.14 -2.71
CA ASN A 56 5.05 5.59 -2.84
C ASN A 56 5.15 6.05 -4.30
N HIS A 57 5.90 5.32 -5.13
CA HIS A 57 6.01 5.60 -6.56
C HIS A 57 4.66 5.44 -7.28
N PHE A 58 3.96 4.34 -7.00
CA PHE A 58 2.68 4.02 -7.63
C PHE A 58 1.55 4.95 -7.19
N ILE A 59 1.48 5.27 -5.89
CA ILE A 59 0.47 6.18 -5.32
C ILE A 59 0.75 7.64 -5.70
N GLY A 60 1.96 7.95 -6.18
CA GLY A 60 2.36 9.28 -6.62
C GLY A 60 2.60 10.24 -5.47
N VAL A 61 3.23 9.78 -4.39
CA VAL A 61 3.69 10.66 -3.32
C VAL A 61 5.03 11.26 -3.75
N ASN A 62 4.97 12.41 -4.42
CA ASN A 62 6.12 13.28 -4.61
C ASN A 62 6.13 14.38 -3.55
#